data_AF-A0A7V4E5B4-F1
#
_entry.id   AF-A0A7V4E5B4-F1
#
_cell.length_a   1.000
_cell.length_b   1.000
_cell.length_c   1.000
_cell.angle_alpha   90.00
_cell.angle_beta   90.00
_cell.angle_gamma   90.00
#
_symmetry.space_group_name_H-M   'P 1'
#
loop_
_entity.id
_entity.type
_entity.pdbx_description
1 polymer ?
#
loop_
_entity_poly.entity_id
_entity_poly.type
_entity_poly.pdbx_seq_one_letter_code
_entity_poly.pdbx_strand_id
1 'polypeptide(L)'
;MRYFYLGIALVAAFLLSSCSSITENTVTVKGKVGYVVAYIDTVLSETTYVFHPANGAKLYLMGDPGAEYPYSGEVLETTSDSIGEYTFVVEPITEYEGLIPSSNIGIKIQVFYFDSLIGPAYGELSGYTITPGKDVTLPTIYLNRKTQ
;
A
#
# COMPACT_ATOMS: atom_id res chain seq x y z
N MET A 1 14.80 -53.67 12.94
CA MET A 1 13.70 -52.68 12.80
C MET A 1 14.19 -51.28 13.21
N ARG A 2 15.26 -50.74 12.61
CA ARG A 2 15.88 -49.48 13.09
C ARG A 2 16.45 -48.60 11.97
N TYR A 3 15.93 -48.75 10.75
CA TYR A 3 16.36 -47.94 9.59
C TYR A 3 15.20 -47.38 8.76
N PHE A 4 13.94 -47.65 9.15
CA PHE A 4 12.76 -47.19 8.39
C PHE A 4 12.27 -45.78 8.75
N TYR A 5 12.79 -45.19 9.83
CA TYR A 5 12.37 -43.85 10.29
C TYR A 5 13.27 -42.70 9.82
N LEU A 6 14.43 -42.99 9.21
CA LEU A 6 15.36 -41.96 8.76
C LEU A 6 15.06 -41.46 7.33
N GLY A 7 14.35 -42.26 6.52
CA GLY A 7 14.00 -41.89 5.14
C GLY A 7 12.81 -40.93 5.02
N ILE A 8 11.93 -40.89 6.02
CA ILE A 8 10.70 -40.07 5.98
C ILE A 8 10.99 -38.63 6.45
N ALA A 9 12.01 -38.42 7.29
CA ALA A 9 12.40 -37.08 7.73
C ALA A 9 13.05 -36.24 6.62
N LEU A 10 13.69 -36.88 5.62
CA LEU A 10 14.36 -36.14 4.53
C LEU A 10 13.37 -35.64 3.46
N VAL A 11 12.22 -36.31 3.28
CA VAL A 11 11.19 -35.89 2.31
C VAL A 11 10.33 -34.76 2.88
N ALA A 12 10.11 -34.73 4.20
CA ALA A 12 9.36 -33.65 4.86
C ALA A 12 10.13 -32.32 4.91
N ALA A 13 11.48 -32.36 4.90
CA ALA A 13 12.31 -31.16 4.86
C ALA A 13 12.36 -30.49 3.47
N PHE A 14 12.10 -31.24 2.38
CA PHE A 14 12.07 -30.71 1.02
C PHE A 14 10.71 -30.11 0.62
N LEU A 15 9.65 -30.38 1.39
CA LEU A 15 8.30 -29.84 1.17
C LEU A 15 8.02 -28.55 1.95
N LEU A 16 8.94 -28.13 2.83
CA LEU A 16 8.86 -26.83 3.53
C LEU A 16 9.75 -25.76 2.88
N SER A 17 10.55 -26.11 1.86
CA SER A 17 11.33 -25.16 1.07
C SER A 17 10.59 -24.59 -0.14
N SER A 18 9.30 -24.89 -0.30
CA SER A 18 8.39 -24.04 -1.09
C SER A 18 8.11 -22.74 -0.31
N CYS A 19 9.21 -22.04 0.00
CA CYS A 19 9.23 -20.60 0.18
C CYS A 19 8.63 -20.05 -1.11
N SER A 20 7.43 -19.48 -0.98
CA SER A 20 6.66 -18.91 -2.08
C SER A 20 7.59 -18.23 -3.07
N SER A 21 7.61 -18.72 -4.31
CA SER A 21 8.20 -17.96 -5.39
C SER A 21 7.46 -16.64 -5.43
N ILE A 22 8.09 -15.56 -4.96
CA ILE A 22 7.69 -14.22 -5.33
C ILE A 22 7.78 -14.23 -6.84
N THR A 23 6.63 -14.32 -7.49
CA THR A 23 6.50 -14.34 -8.94
C THR A 23 7.22 -13.09 -9.45
N GLU A 24 8.08 -13.21 -10.46
CA GLU A 24 8.93 -12.10 -10.97
C GLU A 24 8.17 -10.81 -11.34
N ASN A 25 6.84 -10.85 -11.34
CA ASN A 25 5.94 -9.74 -11.67
C ASN A 25 5.32 -9.01 -10.47
N THR A 26 5.43 -9.53 -9.24
CA THR A 26 4.85 -8.88 -8.05
C THR A 26 5.53 -7.53 -7.78
N VAL A 27 4.75 -6.55 -7.33
CA VAL A 27 5.21 -5.20 -7.00
C VAL A 27 4.86 -4.87 -5.55
N THR A 28 5.84 -4.40 -4.78
CA THR A 28 5.56 -3.82 -3.46
C THR A 28 5.31 -2.32 -3.60
N VAL A 29 4.13 -1.86 -3.20
CA VAL A 29 3.77 -0.43 -3.15
C VAL A 29 3.80 0.03 -1.70
N LYS A 30 4.69 0.97 -1.38
CA LYS A 30 4.86 1.51 -0.02
C LYS A 30 4.54 2.99 0.01
N GLY A 31 4.08 3.49 1.15
CA GLY A 31 3.90 4.91 1.35
C GLY A 31 3.61 5.27 2.79
N LYS A 32 3.30 6.55 3.02
CA LYS A 32 2.90 7.07 4.33
C LYS A 32 1.55 7.77 4.25
N VAL A 33 0.83 7.80 5.35
CA VAL A 33 -0.39 8.57 5.53
C VAL A 33 -0.39 9.27 6.88
N GLY A 34 -0.85 10.52 6.87
CA GLY A 34 -1.01 11.30 8.09
C GLY A 34 -1.77 12.59 7.84
N TYR A 35 -1.79 13.45 8.83
CA TYR A 35 -2.42 14.76 8.75
C TYR A 35 -1.55 15.80 9.46
N VAL A 36 -1.77 17.07 9.12
CA VAL A 36 -1.04 18.18 9.74
C VAL A 36 -2.00 18.97 10.61
N VAL A 37 -1.57 19.24 11.85
CA VAL A 37 -2.27 20.11 12.79
C VAL A 37 -1.46 21.40 12.92
N ALA A 38 -2.13 22.53 12.74
CA ALA A 38 -1.55 23.84 12.98
C ALA A 38 -1.88 24.30 14.41
N TYR A 39 -0.84 24.60 15.18
CA TYR A 39 -0.95 25.23 16.49
C TYR A 39 -0.62 26.72 16.35
N ILE A 40 -1.58 27.57 16.72
CA ILE A 40 -1.47 29.02 16.56
C ILE A 40 -1.25 29.62 17.95
N ASP A 41 -0.08 30.23 18.15
CA ASP A 41 0.20 31.08 19.31
C ASP A 41 -0.09 32.54 18.94
N THR A 42 -1.21 33.05 19.45
CA THR A 42 -1.64 34.43 19.18
C THR A 42 -0.87 35.47 19.98
N VAL A 43 -0.18 35.07 21.06
CA VAL A 43 0.62 35.97 21.89
C VAL A 43 1.97 36.23 21.21
N LEU A 44 2.59 35.17 20.67
CA LEU A 44 3.88 35.25 19.98
C LEU A 44 3.73 35.48 18.47
N SER A 45 2.51 35.43 17.93
CA SER A 45 2.24 35.48 16.48
C SER A 45 2.95 34.37 15.70
N GLU A 46 3.06 33.18 16.31
CA GLU A 46 3.74 32.02 15.74
C GLU A 46 2.73 30.95 15.33
N THR A 47 3.06 30.21 14.27
CA THR A 47 2.29 29.04 13.84
C THR A 47 3.22 27.84 13.69
N THR A 48 2.95 26.79 14.46
CA THR A 48 3.70 25.53 14.40
C THR A 48 2.85 24.47 13.71
N TYR A 49 3.42 23.82 12.70
CA TYR A 49 2.79 22.71 11.99
C TYR A 49 3.37 21.39 12.47
N VAL A 50 2.51 20.50 12.95
CA VAL A 50 2.92 19.17 13.44
C VAL A 50 2.28 18.11 12.56
N PHE A 51 3.11 17.21 12.05
CA PHE A 51 2.64 16.01 11.35
C PHE A 51 2.27 14.93 12.36
N HIS A 52 1.07 14.38 12.18
CA HIS A 52 0.55 13.25 12.95
C HIS A 52 0.38 12.05 12.02
N PRO A 53 1.04 10.92 12.29
CA PRO A 53 0.80 9.68 11.56
C PRO A 53 -0.64 9.21 11.76
N ALA A 54 -1.29 8.78 10.68
CA ALA A 54 -2.62 8.20 10.77
C ALA A 54 -2.50 6.69 11.02
N ASN A 55 -2.32 6.29 12.28
CA ASN A 55 -2.22 4.89 12.68
C ASN A 55 -3.59 4.19 12.56
N GLY A 56 -3.66 3.07 11.84
CA GLY A 56 -4.93 2.36 11.66
C GLY A 56 -5.82 2.94 10.55
N ALA A 57 -5.29 3.80 9.68
CA ALA A 57 -6.03 4.26 8.51
C ALA A 57 -6.27 3.10 7.55
N LYS A 58 -7.48 3.02 6.98
CA LYS A 58 -7.84 2.00 6.00
C LYS A 58 -7.53 2.50 4.61
N LEU A 59 -6.72 1.75 3.87
CA LEU A 59 -6.29 2.11 2.52
C LEU A 59 -6.79 1.08 1.52
N TYR A 60 -7.23 1.58 0.36
CA TYR A 60 -7.73 0.78 -0.74
C TYR A 60 -6.95 1.11 -2.01
N LEU A 61 -6.25 0.14 -2.59
CA LEU A 61 -5.58 0.26 -3.88
C LEU A 61 -6.50 -0.28 -4.98
N MET A 62 -6.67 0.50 -6.04
CA MET A 62 -7.53 0.20 -7.18
C MET A 62 -6.93 0.75 -8.48
N GLY A 63 -7.52 0.39 -9.63
CA GLY A 63 -7.18 0.99 -10.91
C GLY A 63 -7.46 2.48 -10.94
N ASP A 64 -6.52 3.27 -11.49
CA ASP A 64 -6.77 4.67 -11.76
C ASP A 64 -7.55 4.84 -13.08
N PRO A 65 -8.83 5.25 -13.07
CA PRO A 65 -9.62 5.39 -14.29
C PRO A 65 -9.08 6.47 -15.24
N GLY A 66 -8.18 7.35 -14.79
CA GLY A 66 -7.53 8.35 -15.64
C GLY A 66 -6.28 7.85 -16.36
N ALA A 67 -5.80 6.64 -16.06
CA ALA A 67 -4.60 6.07 -16.67
C ALA A 67 -4.88 5.40 -18.02
N GLU A 68 -3.85 5.32 -18.87
CA GLU A 68 -3.91 4.59 -20.14
C GLU A 68 -4.12 3.08 -19.92
N TYR A 69 -3.43 2.51 -18.92
CA TYR A 69 -3.52 1.10 -18.52
C TYR A 69 -3.84 1.00 -17.03
N PRO A 70 -5.11 1.16 -16.60
CA PRO A 70 -5.50 1.00 -15.21
C PRO A 70 -5.24 -0.42 -14.68
N TYR A 71 -4.89 -0.52 -13.40
CA TYR A 71 -4.88 -1.80 -12.70
C TYR A 71 -6.27 -2.46 -12.76
N SER A 72 -6.32 -3.69 -13.28
CA SER A 72 -7.57 -4.42 -13.54
C SER A 72 -7.87 -5.53 -12.52
N GLY A 73 -7.02 -5.69 -11.49
CA GLY A 73 -7.26 -6.68 -10.45
C GLY A 73 -8.30 -6.24 -9.42
N GLU A 74 -8.56 -7.11 -8.44
CA GLU A 74 -9.44 -6.81 -7.31
C GLU A 74 -8.90 -5.65 -6.47
N VAL A 75 -9.80 -4.90 -5.81
CA VAL A 75 -9.41 -3.84 -4.88
C VAL A 75 -8.63 -4.46 -3.72
N LEU A 76 -7.40 -4.01 -3.51
CA LEU A 76 -6.57 -4.45 -2.39
C LEU A 76 -6.82 -3.56 -1.18
N GLU A 77 -6.90 -4.16 0.01
CA GLU A 77 -7.06 -3.45 1.28
C GLU A 77 -5.82 -3.65 2.15
N THR A 78 -5.41 -2.57 2.84
CA THR A 78 -4.40 -2.64 3.90
C THR A 78 -4.69 -1.60 4.98
N THR A 79 -3.91 -1.64 6.06
CA THR A 79 -4.01 -0.69 7.17
C THR A 79 -2.62 -0.12 7.46
N SER A 80 -2.55 1.18 7.78
CA SER A 80 -1.29 1.82 8.17
C SER A 80 -0.88 1.48 9.60
N ASP A 81 0.43 1.45 9.83
CA ASP A 81 1.02 1.15 11.13
C ASP A 81 1.11 2.38 12.06
N SER A 82 1.76 2.21 13.22
CA SER A 82 1.93 3.25 14.24
C SER A 82 2.68 4.51 13.78
N ILE A 83 3.46 4.42 12.71
CA ILE A 83 4.18 5.56 12.11
C ILE A 83 3.57 6.01 10.79
N GLY A 84 2.35 5.53 10.49
CA GLY A 84 1.56 5.89 9.32
C GLY A 84 2.05 5.23 8.03
N GLU A 85 2.92 4.22 8.11
CA GLU A 85 3.41 3.50 6.94
C GLU A 85 2.42 2.42 6.50
N TYR A 86 2.28 2.24 5.20
CA TYR A 86 1.47 1.19 4.60
C TYR A 86 2.25 0.45 3.52
N THR A 87 1.86 -0.80 3.27
CA THR A 87 2.40 -1.63 2.20
C THR A 87 1.28 -2.41 1.53
N PHE A 88 1.25 -2.38 0.19
CA PHE A 88 0.51 -3.32 -0.64
C PHE A 88 1.48 -4.25 -1.36
N VAL A 89 1.07 -5.50 -1.54
CA VAL A 89 1.70 -6.44 -2.45
C VAL A 89 0.75 -6.59 -3.63
N VAL A 90 1.16 -6.12 -4.80
CA VAL A 90 0.32 -6.03 -5.99
C VAL A 90 0.80 -7.06 -7.00
N GLU A 91 -0.11 -7.88 -7.49
CA GLU A 91 0.12 -8.73 -8.65
C GLU A 91 -0.52 -8.04 -9.87
N PRO A 92 0.29 -7.40 -10.74
CA PRO A 92 -0.28 -6.65 -11.84
C PRO A 92 -0.83 -7.62 -12.89
N ILE A 93 -2.15 -7.60 -13.08
CA ILE A 93 -2.82 -8.37 -14.12
C ILE A 93 -2.78 -7.53 -15.40
N THR A 94 -2.11 -8.01 -16.44
CA THR A 94 -2.10 -7.38 -17.76
C THR A 94 -2.99 -8.19 -18.70
N GLU A 95 -4.28 -7.86 -18.75
CA GLU A 95 -5.23 -8.45 -19.71
C GLU A 95 -5.24 -7.72 -21.07
N TYR A 96 -4.35 -6.75 -21.26
CA TYR A 96 -4.28 -5.98 -22.50
C TYR A 96 -3.66 -6.82 -23.62
N GLU A 97 -4.52 -7.33 -24.50
CA GLU A 97 -4.21 -8.14 -25.68
C GLU A 97 -2.94 -7.64 -26.42
N GLY A 98 -1.79 -8.26 -26.13
CA GLY A 98 -0.56 -8.08 -26.90
C GLY A 98 0.38 -6.95 -26.47
N LEU A 99 0.12 -6.22 -25.37
CA LEU A 99 1.04 -5.19 -24.87
C LEU A 99 1.87 -5.68 -23.67
N ILE A 100 3.14 -5.33 -23.73
CA ILE A 100 4.31 -5.93 -23.06
C ILE A 100 4.18 -5.84 -21.52
N PRO A 101 4.70 -6.82 -20.75
CA PRO A 101 4.86 -6.74 -19.28
C PRO A 101 5.71 -5.55 -18.76
N SER A 102 6.11 -4.62 -19.62
CA SER A 102 6.86 -3.40 -19.29
C SER A 102 5.99 -2.14 -19.15
N SER A 103 4.67 -2.25 -19.33
CA SER A 103 3.79 -1.09 -19.29
C SER A 103 3.59 -0.60 -17.85
N ASN A 104 3.59 0.73 -17.70
CA ASN A 104 3.26 1.40 -16.45
C ASN A 104 1.75 1.27 -16.19
N ILE A 105 1.38 0.58 -15.11
CA ILE A 105 -0.01 0.28 -14.75
C ILE A 105 -0.51 1.32 -13.76
N GLY A 106 -1.58 2.02 -14.11
CA GLY A 106 -2.17 3.10 -13.31
C GLY A 106 -2.86 2.59 -12.04
N ILE A 107 -2.42 3.09 -10.90
CA ILE A 107 -3.01 2.80 -9.59
C ILE A 107 -3.51 4.08 -8.92
N LYS A 108 -4.54 3.90 -8.11
CA LYS A 108 -5.12 4.90 -7.23
C LYS A 108 -5.21 4.32 -5.82
N ILE A 109 -4.95 5.14 -4.81
CA ILE A 109 -5.12 4.78 -3.40
C ILE A 109 -6.15 5.72 -2.77
N GLN A 110 -7.18 5.15 -2.16
CA GLN A 110 -8.14 5.88 -1.33
C GLN A 110 -7.90 5.56 0.13
N VAL A 111 -8.04 6.56 0.99
CA VAL A 111 -7.80 6.40 2.42
C VAL A 111 -8.96 6.94 3.24
N PHE A 112 -9.39 6.15 4.21
CA PHE A 112 -10.38 6.52 5.20
C PHE A 112 -9.77 6.41 6.59
N TYR A 113 -9.99 7.45 7.39
CA TYR A 113 -9.46 7.51 8.73
C TYR A 113 -10.44 8.24 9.65
N PHE A 114 -10.40 7.87 10.93
CA PHE A 114 -11.11 8.58 11.98
C PHE A 114 -10.18 8.77 13.15
N ASP A 115 -10.04 10.01 13.60
CA ASP A 115 -9.32 10.33 14.83
C ASP A 115 -10.10 11.33 15.68
N SER A 116 -9.88 11.28 16.99
CA SER A 116 -10.55 12.16 17.94
C SER A 116 -10.27 13.65 17.70
N LEU A 117 -9.10 13.99 17.14
CA LEU A 117 -8.69 15.38 16.92
C LEU A 117 -9.28 15.97 15.64
N ILE A 118 -9.30 15.21 14.55
CA ILE A 118 -9.72 15.71 13.22
C ILE A 118 -11.08 15.17 12.75
N GLY A 119 -11.65 14.20 13.47
CA GLY A 119 -12.89 13.51 13.10
C GLY A 119 -12.70 12.59 11.88
N PRO A 120 -13.77 12.34 11.10
CA PRO A 120 -13.66 11.56 9.87
C PRO A 120 -12.85 12.34 8.82
N ALA A 121 -11.85 11.67 8.26
CA ALA A 121 -10.93 12.23 7.29
C ALA A 121 -10.79 11.31 6.08
N TYR A 122 -10.50 11.93 4.94
CA TYR A 122 -10.33 11.26 3.66
C TYR A 122 -9.06 11.74 2.97
N GLY A 123 -8.41 10.84 2.23
CA GLY A 123 -7.28 11.15 1.37
C GLY A 123 -7.35 10.32 0.10
N GLU A 124 -6.73 10.83 -0.95
CA GLU A 124 -6.63 10.14 -2.23
C GLU A 124 -5.27 10.42 -2.86
N LEU A 125 -4.76 9.41 -3.55
CA LEU A 125 -3.57 9.50 -4.37
C LEU A 125 -3.88 8.87 -5.74
N SER A 126 -3.80 9.66 -6.81
CA SER A 126 -4.06 9.26 -8.19
C SER A 126 -2.96 9.79 -9.12
N GLY A 127 -2.89 9.28 -10.35
CA GLY A 127 -1.86 9.61 -11.33
C GLY A 127 -0.54 8.85 -11.15
N TYR A 128 -0.54 7.77 -10.36
CA TYR A 128 0.66 6.96 -10.12
C TYR A 128 0.61 5.66 -10.89
N THR A 129 1.79 5.14 -11.21
CA THR A 129 1.92 3.89 -11.94
C THR A 129 2.86 2.93 -11.24
N ILE A 130 2.61 1.63 -11.44
CA ILE A 130 3.49 0.54 -11.04
C ILE A 130 4.05 -0.16 -12.27
N THR A 131 5.27 -0.67 -12.16
CA THR A 131 5.89 -1.50 -13.20
C THR A 131 6.10 -2.90 -12.62
N PRO A 132 5.67 -3.97 -13.31
CA PRO A 132 5.86 -5.34 -12.83
C PRO A 132 7.31 -5.62 -12.40
N GLY A 133 7.47 -6.29 -11.25
CA GLY A 133 8.77 -6.64 -10.67
C GLY A 133 9.56 -5.47 -10.06
N LYS A 134 8.99 -4.25 -10.03
CA LYS A 134 9.67 -3.06 -9.48
C LYS A 134 8.86 -2.42 -8.37
N ASP A 135 9.41 -2.50 -7.16
CA ASP A 135 8.88 -1.80 -5.99
C ASP A 135 8.78 -0.28 -6.21
N VAL A 136 7.75 0.32 -5.62
CA VAL A 136 7.50 1.76 -5.66
C VAL A 136 7.26 2.33 -4.27
N THR A 137 7.82 3.50 -4.03
CA THR A 137 7.52 4.32 -2.86
C THR A 137 6.73 5.55 -3.32
N LEU A 138 5.53 5.68 -2.79
CA LEU A 138 4.60 6.77 -3.07
C LEU A 138 4.80 7.92 -2.06
N PRO A 139 4.43 9.16 -2.43
CA PRO A 139 4.47 10.27 -1.50
C PRO A 139 3.46 10.11 -0.36
N THR A 140 3.64 10.89 0.70
CA THR A 140 2.74 10.91 1.84
C THR A 140 1.35 11.39 1.42
N ILE A 141 0.32 10.62 1.78
CA ILE A 141 -1.08 11.02 1.65
C ILE A 141 -1.42 11.88 2.87
N TYR A 142 -1.71 13.16 2.63
CA TYR A 142 -2.20 14.06 3.66
C TYR A 142 -3.72 14.01 3.72
N LEU A 143 -4.24 13.57 4.86
CA LEU A 143 -5.67 13.46 5.09
C LEU A 143 -6.26 14.84 5.36
N ASN A 144 -7.42 15.09 4.73
CA ASN A 144 -8.23 16.27 4.99
C ASN A 144 -9.50 15.86 5.72
N ARG A 145 -9.92 16.69 6.68
CA ARG A 145 -11.19 16.51 7.38
C ARG A 145 -12.33 16.55 6.36
N LYS A 146 -13.24 15.57 6.43
CA LYS A 146 -14.46 15.61 5.64
C LYS A 146 -15.42 16.61 6.29
N THR A 147 -15.51 17.82 5.74
CA THR A 147 -16.58 18.76 6.07
C THR A 147 -17.88 18.23 5.46
N GLN A 148 -18.89 18.02 6.30
CA GLN A 148 -20.25 17.67 5.87
C GLN A 148 -20.92 18.85 5.15
#